data_AF-A0A1S3Y5L8-F1
#
_entry.id   AF-A0A1S3Y5L8-F1
#
_cell.length_a   1.000
_cell.length_b   1.000
_cell.length_c   1.000
_cell.angle_alpha   90.00
_cell.angle_beta   90.00
_cell.angle_gamma   90.00
#
_symmetry.space_group_name_H-M   'P 1'
#
loop_
_entity.id
_entity.type
_entity.pdbx_description
1 polymer ?
#
loop_
_entity_poly.entity_id
_entity_poly.type
_entity_poly.pdbx_seq_one_letter_code
_entity_poly.pdbx_strand_id
1 'polypeptide(L)'
;MQMQYKNLGRSGLKVSQLSYGAWVTFGNQLDVKEAKSLLQKCRDHGVNFFDNAEVYANGRAEEIMGQAIRELGWKRSDIVISTKIFWGGSGPNDKGLSRKHIIEGTKASLKRLDMDY
;
A
#
# COMPACT_ATOMS: atom_id res chain seq x y z
N MET A 1 9.25 -9.64 22.63
CA MET A 1 8.57 -8.33 22.86
C MET A 1 7.38 -8.25 21.92
N GLN A 2 6.24 -7.74 22.37
CA GLN A 2 5.02 -7.61 21.57
C GLN A 2 5.01 -6.29 20.76
N MET A 3 4.34 -6.28 19.60
CA MET A 3 4.19 -5.07 18.76
C MET A 3 3.56 -3.92 19.56
N GLN A 4 4.17 -2.74 19.44
CA GLN A 4 3.63 -1.50 20.00
C GLN A 4 2.80 -0.78 18.95
N TYR A 5 1.62 -0.28 19.33
CA TYR A 5 0.76 0.51 18.46
C TYR A 5 0.67 1.95 18.96
N LYS A 6 0.88 2.91 18.07
CA LYS A 6 0.88 4.34 18.38
C LYS A 6 -0.12 5.08 17.50
N ASN A 7 -0.58 6.24 17.97
CA ASN A 7 -1.35 7.14 17.15
C ASN A 7 -0.46 7.69 16.02
N LEU A 8 -1.01 7.80 14.81
CA LEU A 8 -0.35 8.49 13.72
C LEU A 8 -0.48 10.01 13.94
N GLY A 9 0.56 10.60 14.55
CA GLY A 9 0.54 11.99 14.99
C GLY A 9 -0.53 12.23 16.07
N ARG A 10 -1.32 13.29 15.89
CA ARG A 10 -2.43 13.65 16.80
C ARG A 10 -3.78 13.01 16.42
N SER A 11 -3.79 12.16 15.39
CA SER A 11 -5.03 11.51 14.90
C SER A 11 -5.45 10.33 15.80
N GLY A 12 -6.68 9.85 15.63
CA GLY A 12 -7.17 8.62 16.27
C GLY A 12 -6.68 7.31 15.63
N LEU A 13 -6.01 7.38 14.47
CA LEU A 13 -5.57 6.19 13.74
C LEU A 13 -4.39 5.52 14.45
N LYS A 14 -4.54 4.24 14.81
CA LYS A 14 -3.49 3.43 15.46
C LYS A 14 -2.72 2.63 14.41
N VAL A 15 -1.40 2.83 14.36
CA VAL A 15 -0.49 2.08 13.49
C VAL A 15 0.55 1.34 14.32
N SER A 16 1.02 0.21 13.81
CA SER A 16 2.17 -0.52 14.35
C SER A 16 3.41 0.37 14.32
N GLN A 17 4.29 0.22 15.32
CA GLN A 17 5.53 1.01 15.41
C GLN A 17 6.46 0.80 14.22
N LEU A 18 6.33 -0.35 13.54
CA LEU A 18 6.97 -0.62 12.25
C LEU A 18 5.90 -0.74 11.17
N SER A 19 6.17 -0.19 10.00
CA SER A 19 5.39 -0.38 8.77
C SER A 19 6.17 -1.21 7.77
N TYR A 20 5.48 -1.83 6.81
CA TYR A 20 6.11 -2.55 5.72
C TYR A 20 5.84 -1.87 4.38
N GLY A 21 6.89 -1.42 3.70
CA GLY A 21 6.82 -0.70 2.43
C GLY A 21 7.16 -1.57 1.22
N ALA A 22 6.55 -1.26 0.08
CA ALA A 22 6.72 -2.01 -1.17
C ALA A 22 7.77 -1.42 -2.14
N TRP A 23 8.49 -0.35 -1.75
CA TRP A 23 9.46 0.31 -2.63
C TRP A 23 10.61 -0.63 -3.02
N VAL A 24 10.97 -0.64 -4.31
CA VAL A 24 12.00 -1.49 -4.94
C VAL A 24 11.69 -2.98 -4.94
N THR A 25 10.99 -3.52 -3.94
CA THR A 25 10.80 -4.95 -3.76
C THR A 25 9.67 -5.50 -4.63
N PHE A 26 8.44 -5.04 -4.43
CA PHE A 26 7.26 -5.62 -5.09
C PHE A 26 7.27 -5.26 -6.59
N GLY A 27 7.19 -6.28 -7.44
CA GLY A 27 7.13 -6.14 -8.89
C GLY A 27 8.51 -6.12 -9.58
N ASN A 28 9.56 -5.67 -8.90
CA ASN A 28 10.92 -5.71 -9.46
C ASN A 28 11.75 -6.90 -8.95
N GLN A 29 11.57 -7.29 -7.68
CA GLN A 29 12.34 -8.35 -7.02
C GLN A 29 11.46 -9.50 -6.55
N LEU A 30 10.22 -9.19 -6.16
CA LEU A 30 9.29 -10.13 -5.55
C LEU A 30 8.00 -10.19 -6.36
N ASP A 31 7.48 -11.41 -6.56
CA ASP A 31 6.16 -11.63 -7.11
C ASP A 31 5.10 -11.73 -5.99
N VAL A 32 3.86 -12.06 -6.37
CA VAL A 32 2.72 -12.17 -5.46
C VAL A 32 2.96 -13.20 -4.36
N LYS A 33 3.60 -14.33 -4.66
CA LYS A 33 3.84 -15.42 -3.72
C LYS A 33 4.80 -14.99 -2.62
N GLU A 34 5.93 -14.38 -2.95
CA GLU A 34 6.87 -13.89 -1.94
C GLU A 34 6.29 -12.71 -1.16
N ALA A 35 5.64 -11.77 -1.86
CA ALA A 35 4.96 -10.65 -1.23
C ALA A 35 3.93 -11.13 -0.20
N LYS A 36 3.11 -12.12 -0.56
CA LYS A 36 2.13 -12.73 0.34
C LYS A 36 2.76 -13.35 1.59
N SER A 37 3.86 -14.09 1.43
CA SER A 37 4.58 -14.69 2.54
C SER A 37 5.14 -13.63 3.51
N LEU A 38 5.73 -12.56 2.97
CA LEU A 38 6.29 -11.46 3.77
C LEU A 38 5.19 -10.66 4.47
N LEU A 39 4.10 -10.35 3.76
CA LEU A 39 2.92 -9.69 4.33
C LEU A 39 2.34 -10.50 5.49
N GLN A 40 2.16 -11.82 5.32
CA GLN A 40 1.70 -12.70 6.39
C GLN A 40 2.68 -12.71 7.57
N LYS A 41 3.99 -12.82 7.32
CA LYS A 41 5.00 -12.77 8.38
C LYS A 41 4.93 -11.48 9.18
N CYS A 42 4.75 -10.34 8.50
CA CYS A 42 4.55 -9.05 9.16
C CYS A 42 3.29 -9.04 10.04
N ARG A 43 2.16 -9.59 9.55
CA ARG A 43 0.92 -9.69 10.34
C ARG A 43 1.05 -10.61 11.55
N ASP A 44 1.73 -11.74 11.41
CA ASP A 44 1.99 -12.65 12.53
C ASP A 44 2.75 -11.95 13.68
N HIS A 45 3.49 -10.89 13.35
CA HIS A 45 4.23 -10.06 14.31
C HIS A 45 3.52 -8.73 14.64
N GLY A 46 2.24 -8.58 14.26
CA GLY A 46 1.40 -7.43 14.62
C GLY A 46 1.55 -6.19 13.74
N VAL A 47 2.25 -6.25 12.61
CA VAL A 47 2.27 -5.09 11.68
C VAL A 47 0.87 -4.87 11.12
N ASN A 48 0.32 -3.66 11.24
CA ASN A 48 -0.95 -3.32 10.60
C ASN A 48 -0.81 -2.26 9.52
N PHE A 49 0.35 -1.64 9.36
CA PHE A 49 0.55 -0.52 8.45
C PHE A 49 1.44 -0.91 7.26
N PHE A 50 0.89 -0.82 6.05
CA PHE A 50 1.54 -1.18 4.80
C PHE A 50 1.50 -0.01 3.81
N ASP A 51 2.65 0.28 3.19
CA ASP A 51 2.84 1.47 2.37
C ASP A 51 3.20 1.15 0.91
N ASN A 52 2.59 1.91 -0.01
CA ASN A 52 2.75 1.76 -1.45
C ASN A 52 2.75 3.12 -2.18
N ALA A 53 2.94 3.13 -3.50
CA ALA A 53 2.81 4.33 -4.32
C ALA A 53 2.42 3.98 -5.75
N GLU A 54 1.72 4.89 -6.43
CA GLU A 54 1.33 4.68 -7.83
C GLU A 54 2.54 4.46 -8.76
N VAL A 55 3.71 5.01 -8.40
CA VAL A 55 4.94 4.93 -9.20
C VAL A 55 5.76 3.68 -8.94
N TYR A 56 5.52 2.97 -7.82
CA TYR A 56 6.34 1.81 -7.46
C TYR A 56 6.12 0.69 -8.50
N ALA A 57 7.19 0.36 -9.21
CA ALA A 57 7.16 -0.54 -10.37
C ALA A 57 6.04 -0.17 -11.38
N ASN A 58 5.84 1.13 -11.63
CA ASN A 58 4.79 1.65 -12.52
C ASN A 58 3.37 1.13 -12.15
N GLY A 59 3.07 1.07 -10.85
CA GLY A 59 1.78 0.61 -10.33
C GLY A 59 1.71 -0.90 -10.05
N ARG A 60 2.67 -1.69 -10.54
CA ARG A 60 2.68 -3.14 -10.33
C ARG A 60 2.77 -3.52 -8.85
N ALA A 61 3.45 -2.71 -8.03
CA ALA A 61 3.54 -2.94 -6.60
C ALA A 61 2.16 -2.86 -5.89
N GLU A 62 1.25 -2.01 -6.37
CA GLU A 62 -0.11 -1.90 -5.86
C GLU A 62 -0.94 -3.13 -6.23
N GLU A 63 -0.84 -3.60 -7.47
CA GLU A 63 -1.51 -4.82 -7.93
C GLU A 63 -1.08 -6.05 -7.13
N ILE A 64 0.22 -6.18 -6.87
CA ILE A 64 0.77 -7.29 -6.08
C ILE A 64 0.26 -7.25 -4.65
N MET A 65 0.29 -6.08 -4.00
CA MET A 65 -0.19 -5.93 -2.63
C MET A 65 -1.70 -6.20 -2.52
N GLY A 66 -2.49 -5.65 -3.46
CA GLY A 66 -3.93 -5.87 -3.53
C GLY A 66 -4.29 -7.35 -3.69
N GLN A 67 -3.67 -8.02 -4.67
CA GLN A 67 -3.86 -9.45 -4.88
C GLN A 67 -3.45 -10.28 -3.66
N ALA A 68 -2.31 -10.00 -3.04
CA ALA A 68 -1.85 -10.73 -1.87
C ALA A 68 -2.80 -10.58 -0.68
N ILE A 69 -3.29 -9.36 -0.40
CA ILE A 69 -4.26 -9.11 0.68
C ILE A 69 -5.57 -9.84 0.43
N ARG A 70 -6.09 -9.83 -0.81
CA ARG A 70 -7.29 -10.58 -1.19
C ARG A 70 -7.11 -12.07 -0.98
N GLU A 71 -5.99 -12.64 -1.42
CA GLU A 71 -5.68 -14.08 -1.26
C GLU A 71 -5.49 -14.49 0.20
N LEU A 72 -4.98 -13.60 1.06
CA LEU A 72 -4.85 -13.85 2.50
C LEU A 72 -6.18 -13.72 3.25
N GLY A 73 -7.22 -13.18 2.62
CA GLY A 73 -8.55 -13.04 3.23
C GLY A 73 -8.57 -12.11 4.44
N TRP A 74 -7.63 -11.15 4.52
CA TRP A 74 -7.59 -10.23 5.65
C TRP A 74 -8.79 -9.30 5.63
N LYS A 75 -9.37 -9.06 6.80
CA LYS A 75 -10.41 -8.05 6.95
C LYS A 75 -9.82 -6.65 6.74
N ARG A 76 -10.36 -5.89 5.80
CA ARG A 76 -9.85 -4.55 5.42
C ARG A 76 -9.78 -3.57 6.61
N SER A 77 -10.63 -3.72 7.61
CA SER A 77 -10.63 -2.88 8.83
C SER A 77 -9.43 -3.12 9.76
N ASP A 78 -8.74 -4.24 9.61
CA ASP A 78 -7.67 -4.65 10.53
C ASP A 78 -6.29 -4.16 10.08
N ILE A 79 -6.25 -3.49 8.92
CA ILE A 79 -5.05 -3.01 8.25
C ILE A 79 -5.20 -1.54 7.84
N VAL A 80 -4.06 -0.86 7.84
CA VAL A 80 -3.88 0.49 7.34
C VAL A 80 -3.03 0.38 6.07
N ILE A 81 -3.59 0.83 4.96
CA ILE A 81 -2.90 0.89 3.67
C ILE A 81 -2.71 2.36 3.32
N SER A 82 -1.48 2.74 2.96
CA SER A 82 -1.20 4.04 2.33
C SER A 82 -0.75 3.84 0.90
N THR A 83 -1.17 4.77 0.03
CA THR A 83 -0.53 5.00 -1.26
C THR A 83 -0.14 6.46 -1.41
N LYS A 84 0.81 6.74 -2.30
CA LYS A 84 1.37 8.06 -2.57
C LYS A 84 1.11 8.44 -4.01
N ILE A 85 0.58 9.64 -4.21
CA ILE A 85 0.23 10.20 -5.52
C ILE A 85 1.19 11.36 -5.84
N PHE A 86 1.89 11.23 -6.97
CA PHE A 86 2.64 12.31 -7.61
C PHE A 86 3.12 11.93 -9.01
N TRP A 87 3.49 10.67 -9.29
CA TRP A 87 4.04 10.22 -10.58
C TRP A 87 3.22 9.04 -11.13
N GLY A 88 2.12 9.33 -11.82
CA GLY A 88 1.21 8.31 -12.36
C GLY A 88 1.41 7.95 -13.83
N GLY A 89 2.20 8.73 -14.59
CA GLY A 89 2.41 8.49 -16.01
C GLY A 89 3.25 9.55 -16.72
N SER A 90 3.27 9.48 -18.05
CA SER A 90 4.01 10.39 -18.93
C SER A 90 3.16 11.51 -19.54
N GLY A 91 1.84 11.46 -19.38
CA GLY A 91 0.92 12.48 -19.87
C GLY A 91 1.06 13.80 -19.12
N PRO A 92 0.64 14.93 -19.73
CA PRO A 92 0.78 16.27 -19.15
C PRO A 92 0.00 16.46 -17.83
N ASN A 93 -0.94 15.56 -17.53
CA ASN A 93 -1.76 15.58 -16.31
C ASN A 93 -1.54 14.37 -15.40
N ASP A 94 -0.57 13.50 -15.70
CA ASP A 94 -0.34 12.25 -14.97
C ASP A 94 0.73 12.43 -13.88
N LYS A 95 1.05 13.68 -13.51
CA LYS A 95 2.07 14.02 -12.51
C LYS A 95 1.71 15.26 -11.70
N GLY A 96 2.25 15.34 -10.48
CA GLY A 96 2.14 16.48 -9.58
C GLY A 96 0.95 16.36 -8.63
N LEU A 97 0.56 17.47 -8.02
CA LEU A 97 -0.51 17.52 -7.01
C LEU A 97 -1.69 18.38 -7.49
N SER A 98 -1.93 18.40 -8.80
CA SER A 98 -3.13 19.04 -9.34
C SER A 98 -4.38 18.28 -8.87
N ARG A 99 -5.51 18.98 -8.75
CA ARG A 99 -6.79 18.33 -8.40
C ARG A 99 -7.12 17.17 -9.36
N LYS A 100 -6.82 17.35 -10.65
CA LYS A 100 -7.01 16.32 -11.68
C LYS A 100 -6.20 15.07 -11.35
N HIS A 101 -4.89 15.22 -11.14
CA HIS A 101 -4.01 14.08 -10.87
C HIS A 101 -4.32 13.41 -9.54
N ILE A 102 -4.60 14.16 -8.47
CA ILE A 102 -4.97 13.57 -7.18
C ILE A 102 -6.21 12.68 -7.32
N ILE A 103 -7.27 13.17 -7.97
CA ILE A 103 -8.51 12.39 -8.12
C ILE A 103 -8.30 11.17 -9.03
N GLU A 104 -7.66 11.34 -10.18
CA GLU A 104 -7.49 10.27 -11.17
C GLU A 104 -6.44 9.24 -10.73
N GLY A 105 -5.30 9.70 -10.19
CA GLY A 105 -4.26 8.86 -9.62
C GLY A 105 -4.77 8.03 -8.44
N THR A 106 -5.52 8.63 -7.50
CA THR A 106 -6.14 7.87 -6.41
C THR A 106 -7.12 6.81 -6.93
N LYS A 107 -7.98 7.13 -7.90
CA LYS A 107 -8.90 6.14 -8.50
C LYS A 107 -8.14 4.99 -9.17
N ALA A 108 -7.05 5.30 -9.88
CA ALA A 108 -6.22 4.29 -10.52
C ALA A 108 -5.51 3.40 -9.49
N SER A 109 -4.96 3.98 -8.42
CA SER A 109 -4.36 3.23 -7.31
C SER A 109 -5.36 2.34 -6.60
N LEU A 110 -6.56 2.82 -6.29
CA LEU A 110 -7.63 2.01 -5.67
C LEU A 110 -8.02 0.83 -6.54
N LYS A 111 -8.14 1.04 -7.86
CA LYS A 111 -8.40 -0.04 -8.82
C LYS A 111 -7.28 -1.08 -8.83
N ARG A 112 -6.00 -0.67 -8.79
CA ARG A 112 -4.85 -1.60 -8.74
C ARG A 112 -4.79 -2.35 -7.41
N LEU A 113 -5.05 -1.67 -6.30
CA LEU A 113 -5.10 -2.26 -4.96
C LEU A 113 -6.29 -3.18 -4.74
N ASP A 114 -7.31 -3.14 -5.62
CA ASP A 114 -8.58 -3.84 -5.43
C ASP A 114 -9.28 -3.43 -4.12
N MET A 115 -9.38 -2.12 -3.89
CA MET A 115 -9.93 -1.53 -2.67
C MET A 115 -10.84 -0.34 -2.97
N ASP A 116 -11.82 -0.10 -2.09
CA ASP A 116 -12.73 1.05 -2.19
C ASP A 116 -12.13 2.36 -1.62
N TYR A 117 -11.14 2.24 -0.72
CA TYR A 117 -10.47 3.35 -0.03
C TYR A 117 -9.04 3.01 0.43
#